data_AF-A0A9W4DSE9-F1
#
_entry.id   AF-A0A9W4DSE9-F1
#
_cell.length_a   1.000
_cell.length_b   1.000
_cell.length_c   1.000
_cell.angle_alpha   90.00
_cell.angle_beta   90.00
_cell.angle_gamma   90.00
#
_symmetry.space_group_name_H-M   'P 1'
#
loop_
_entity.id
_entity.type
_entity.pdbx_description
1 polymer ?
#
loop_
_entity_poly.entity_id
_entity_poly.type
_entity_poly.pdbx_seq_one_letter_code
_entity_poly.pdbx_strand_id
1 'polypeptide(L)' 'MTPGELVRRRREELGWSQSRLAQAAGTGQALISRIEQGRVSPTVQMLTRLADAMHAQLSLSFSPR' A
#
# COMPACT_ATOMS: atom_id res chain seq x y z
N MET A 1 0.63 -13.08 -3.69
CA MET A 1 -0.01 -11.84 -3.21
C MET A 1 0.77 -10.66 -3.75
N THR A 2 0.13 -9.77 -4.50
CA THR A 2 0.77 -8.58 -5.08
C THR A 2 0.94 -7.48 -4.02
N PRO A 3 1.82 -6.49 -4.24
CA PRO A 3 1.92 -5.33 -3.35
C PRO A 3 0.58 -4.59 -3.19
N GLY A 4 -0.23 -4.51 -4.25
CA GLY A 4 -1.57 -3.90 -4.20
C GLY A 4 -2.54 -4.66 -3.30
N GLU A 5 -2.52 -6.00 -3.35
CA GLU A 5 -3.34 -6.85 -2.48
C GLU A 5 -2.93 -6.71 -0.99
N LEU A 6 -1.63 -6.62 -0.71
CA LEU A 6 -1.10 -6.34 0.63
C LEU A 6 -1.60 -5.01 1.19
N VAL A 7 -1.52 -3.95 0.37
CA VAL A 7 -2.02 -2.61 0.74
C VAL A 7 -3.51 -2.65 1.02
N ARG A 8 -4.30 -3.25 0.12
CA ARG A 8 -5.75 -3.37 0.26
C ARG A 8 -6.11 -4.09 1.56
N ARG A 9 -5.51 -5.26 1.78
CA ARG A 9 -5.78 -6.09 2.96
C ARG A 9 -5.51 -5.30 4.23
N ARG A 10 -4.35 -4.67 4.36
CA ARG A 10 -4.00 -3.90 5.56
C ARG A 10 -4.94 -2.71 5.77
N ARG A 11 -5.32 -2.01 4.70
CA ARG A 11 -6.29 -0.92 4.76
C ARG A 11 -7.64 -1.39 5.29
N GLU A 12 -8.12 -2.55 4.82
CA GLU A 12 -9.40 -3.14 5.24
C GLU A 12 -9.34 -3.63 6.70
N GLU A 13 -8.23 -4.20 7.16
CA GLU A 13 -8.00 -4.56 8.57
C GLU A 13 -8.08 -3.35 9.51
N LEU A 14 -7.69 -2.16 9.04
CA LEU A 14 -7.81 -0.89 9.77
C LEU A 14 -9.22 -0.28 9.69
N GLY A 15 -10.13 -0.83 8.87
CA GLY A 15 -11.44 -0.25 8.59
C GLY A 15 -11.37 1.06 7.79
N TRP A 16 -10.28 1.28 7.03
CA TRP A 16 -10.07 2.54 6.32
C TRP A 16 -10.65 2.53 4.92
N SER A 17 -11.18 3.67 4.47
CA SER A 17 -11.48 3.89 3.05
C SER A 17 -10.19 4.18 2.26
N GLN A 18 -10.23 4.01 0.94
CA GLN A 18 -9.09 4.36 0.08
C GLN A 18 -8.73 5.86 0.19
N SER A 19 -9.72 6.74 0.36
CA SER A 19 -9.49 8.18 0.59
C SER A 19 -8.76 8.45 1.89
N ARG A 20 -9.08 7.70 2.96
CA ARG A 20 -8.39 7.84 4.26
C ARG A 20 -6.92 7.42 4.15
N LEU A 21 -6.64 6.29 3.49
CA LEU A 21 -5.25 5.87 3.24
C LEU A 21 -4.51 6.90 2.38
N ALA A 22 -5.16 7.42 1.35
CA ALA A 22 -4.58 8.43 0.48
C ALA A 22 -4.19 9.70 1.25
N GLN A 23 -5.09 10.19 2.11
CA GLN A 23 -4.83 11.34 2.98
C GLN A 23 -3.66 11.07 3.93
N ALA A 24 -3.66 9.92 4.61
CA ALA A 24 -2.60 9.55 5.55
C ALA A 24 -1.23 9.40 4.86
N ALA A 25 -1.20 8.93 3.61
CA ALA A 25 0.03 8.75 2.83
C ALA A 25 0.44 9.97 1.99
N GLY A 26 -0.29 11.10 2.09
CA GLY A 26 -0.02 12.31 1.31
C GLY A 26 -0.13 12.08 -0.20
N THR A 27 -1.15 11.34 -0.64
CA THR A 27 -1.39 11.02 -2.06
C THR A 27 -2.87 11.11 -2.43
N GLY A 28 -3.21 10.81 -3.69
CA GLY A 28 -4.58 10.84 -4.20
C GLY A 28 -5.28 9.48 -4.11
N GLN A 29 -6.58 9.48 -3.79
CA GLN A 29 -7.39 8.25 -3.73
C GLN A 29 -7.37 7.46 -5.06
N ALA A 30 -7.36 8.15 -6.20
CA ALA A 30 -7.27 7.51 -7.51
C ALA A 30 -5.97 6.69 -7.67
N LEU A 31 -4.86 7.13 -7.06
CA LEU A 31 -3.61 6.36 -7.07
C LEU A 31 -3.73 5.11 -6.21
N ILE A 32 -4.29 5.21 -5.00
CA ILE A 32 -4.56 4.05 -4.12
C ILE A 32 -5.44 3.03 -4.85
N SER A 33 -6.52 3.47 -5.48
CA SER A 33 -7.42 2.60 -6.24
C SER A 33 -6.68 1.85 -7.36
N ARG A 34 -5.84 2.55 -8.15
CA ARG A 34 -5.02 1.89 -9.19
C ARG A 34 -4.00 0.91 -8.62
N ILE A 35 -3.38 1.22 -7.48
CA ILE A 35 -2.43 0.32 -6.80
C ILE A 35 -3.16 -0.95 -6.34
N GLU A 36 -4.27 -0.82 -5.63
CA GLU A 36 -5.05 -1.95 -5.10
C GLU A 36 -5.65 -2.84 -6.19
N GLN A 37 -5.92 -2.27 -7.37
CA GLN A 37 -6.39 -3.01 -8.55
C GLN A 37 -5.25 -3.59 -9.39
N GLY A 38 -3.98 -3.38 -9.03
CA GLY A 38 -2.82 -3.82 -9.80
C GLY A 38 -2.64 -3.10 -11.14
N ARG A 39 -3.31 -1.97 -11.37
CA ARG A 39 -3.20 -1.16 -12.59
C ARG A 39 -1.92 -0.34 -12.66
N VAL A 40 -1.24 -0.15 -11.53
CA VAL A 40 0.07 0.51 -11.45
C VAL A 40 0.94 -0.24 -10.46
N SER A 41 2.22 -0.42 -10.82
CA SER A 41 3.20 -0.94 -9.88
C SER A 41 3.74 0.21 -9.03
N PRO A 42 3.53 0.21 -7.69
CA PRO A 42 4.09 1.23 -6.82
C PRO A 42 5.61 1.09 -6.69
N THR A 43 6.31 2.20 -6.56
CA THR A 43 7.73 2.18 -6.21
C THR A 43 7.91 1.69 -4.76
N VAL A 44 9.11 1.21 -4.43
CA VAL A 44 9.45 0.85 -3.03
C VAL A 44 9.22 2.04 -2.09
N GLN A 45 9.59 3.26 -2.50
CA GLN A 45 9.35 4.47 -1.72
C GLN A 45 7.85 4.73 -1.47
N MET A 46 6.98 4.44 -2.43
CA MET A 46 5.53 4.54 -2.22
C MET A 46 5.06 3.45 -1.24
N LEU A 47 5.53 2.21 -1.39
CA LEU A 47 5.19 1.13 -0.47
C LEU A 47 5.61 1.43 0.97
N THR A 48 6.79 2.02 1.18
CA THR A 48 7.24 2.47 2.51
C THR A 48 6.28 3.50 3.09
N ARG A 49 5.92 4.54 2.31
CA ARG A 49 4.96 5.57 2.78
C ARG A 49 3.58 5.00 3.12
N LEU A 50 3.09 4.06 2.32
CA LEU A 50 1.81 3.39 2.59
C LEU A 50 1.90 2.52 3.85
N ALA A 51 3.02 1.82 4.06
CA ALA A 51 3.25 1.05 5.27
C ALA A 51 3.28 1.94 6.51
N ASP A 52 4.04 3.04 6.47
CA ASP A 52 4.12 4.02 7.56
C ASP A 52 2.73 4.60 7.88
N ALA A 53 1.98 5.00 6.86
CA ALA A 53 0.62 5.53 7.00
C ALA A 53 -0.35 4.52 7.64
N MET A 54 -0.15 3.21 7.44
CA MET A 54 -0.99 2.14 7.98
C MET A 54 -0.44 1.50 9.27
N HIS A 55 0.58 2.12 9.89
CA HIS A 55 1.28 1.56 11.05
C HIS A 55 1.75 0.12 10.80
N ALA A 56 2.33 -0.11 9.63
CA ALA A 56 2.85 -1.40 9.17
C ALA A 56 4.34 -1.26 8.82
N GLN A 57 5.05 -2.38 8.84
CA GLN A 57 6.46 -2.44 8.45
C GLN A 57 6.60 -3.11 7.08
N LEU A 58 7.30 -2.47 6.15
CA LEU A 58 7.69 -3.08 4.89
C LEU A 58 8.94 -3.93 5.10
N SER A 59 8.87 -5.23 4.82
CA SER A 59 10.01 -6.15 4.80
C SER A 59 10.26 -6.65 3.38
N LEU A 60 11.49 -6.51 2.89
CA LEU A 60 11.94 -7.00 1.58
C LEU A 60 13.08 -8.00 1.82
N SER A 61 12.91 -9.23 1.35
CA SER A 61 13.90 -10.30 1.53
C SER A 61 14.15 -11.02 0.22
N PHE A 62 15.41 -11.37 -0.02
CA PHE A 62 15.83 -12.35 -1.01
C PHE A 62 16.36 -13.58 -0.29
N SER A 63 16.11 -14.75 -0.86
CA SER A 63 16.56 -16.03 -0.32
C SER A 63 17.61 -16.67 -1.24
N PRO A 64 18.45 -17.59 -0.74
CA PRO A 64 19.44 -18.29 -1.56
C PRO A 64 18.79 -19.01 -2.74
N ARG A 65 19.57 -19.21 -3.81
CA ARG A 65 19.14 -20.02 -4.94
C ARG A 65 19.04 -21.50 -4.56
#